data_AF-A0A4U2GAC9-F1
#
_entry.id   AF-A0A4U2GAC9-F1
#
_cell.length_a   1.000
_cell.length_b   1.000
_cell.length_c   1.000
_cell.angle_alpha   90.00
_cell.angle_beta   90.00
_cell.angle_gamma   90.00
#
_symmetry.space_group_name_H-M   'P 1'
#
loop_
_entity.id
_entity.type
_entity.pdbx_description
1 polymer ?
#
loop_
_entity_poly.entity_id
_entity_poly.type
_entity_poly.pdbx_seq_one_letter_code
_entity_poly.pdbx_strand_id
1 'polypeptide(L)'
;MKKLTLITLLSAITSVPAFSAPGDTSTGSVVFSGFVPGFVSNGDILVTGAGGSEDPASFVGTLQVNADGTFATTKAVVLEAHDYTGAVLGALTPANWTVSQVNVLPASMGEVQPNIVVGDNLSATELTAADYLASTQLSAGDTIQLYVANDTAHSTPDDIAGTEVIVNVDMIATLP
;
A
#
# COMPACT_ATOMS: atom_id res chain seq x y z
N MET A 1 74.21 -58.36 9.23
CA MET A 1 73.75 -57.55 8.06
C MET A 1 72.29 -57.88 7.76
N LYS A 2 71.51 -56.87 7.32
CA LYS A 2 70.05 -56.82 7.01
C LYS A 2 69.23 -56.18 8.17
N LYS A 3 69.16 -54.84 8.24
CA LYS A 3 68.23 -53.88 7.57
C LYS A 3 66.80 -53.96 8.13
N LEU A 4 66.37 -52.97 8.93
CA LEU A 4 65.37 -51.91 8.62
C LEU A 4 63.93 -52.47 8.67
N THR A 5 62.90 -51.90 9.31
CA THR A 5 62.47 -50.49 9.36
C THR A 5 61.35 -50.33 10.40
N LEU A 6 61.36 -49.20 11.11
CA LEU A 6 60.30 -48.67 11.99
C LEU A 6 59.15 -48.11 11.14
N ILE A 7 57.90 -48.56 11.35
CA ILE A 7 56.71 -47.93 10.73
C ILE A 7 55.87 -47.30 11.84
N THR A 8 56.03 -45.99 12.00
CA THR A 8 55.17 -45.14 12.81
C THR A 8 53.90 -44.84 12.00
N LEU A 9 52.75 -45.35 12.44
CA LEU A 9 51.46 -45.10 11.81
C LEU A 9 50.96 -43.70 12.23
N LEU A 10 51.17 -42.71 11.36
CA LEU A 10 50.68 -41.34 11.55
C LEU A 10 49.23 -41.27 11.05
N SER A 11 48.26 -41.45 11.95
CA SER A 11 46.84 -41.28 11.66
C SER A 11 46.53 -39.80 11.46
N ALA A 12 46.44 -39.37 10.20
CA ALA A 12 45.95 -38.04 9.84
C ALA A 12 44.44 -37.96 10.15
N ILE A 13 44.08 -37.25 11.22
CA ILE A 13 42.69 -36.86 11.49
C ILE A 13 42.38 -35.69 10.55
N THR A 14 41.78 -35.96 9.41
CA THR A 14 41.22 -34.92 8.55
C THR A 14 39.99 -34.34 9.24
N SER A 15 40.11 -33.16 9.84
CA SER A 15 38.95 -32.36 10.25
C SER A 15 38.18 -31.96 9.01
N VAL A 16 37.08 -32.65 8.71
CA VAL A 16 36.14 -32.22 7.68
C VAL A 16 35.40 -31.00 8.24
N PRO A 17 35.37 -29.85 7.56
CA PRO A 17 34.46 -28.79 7.97
C PRO A 17 33.02 -29.32 7.89
N ALA A 18 32.26 -29.11 8.95
CA ALA A 18 30.83 -29.41 8.98
C ALA A 18 30.13 -28.56 7.92
N PHE A 19 29.61 -29.20 6.89
CA PHE A 19 28.67 -28.54 5.97
C PHE A 19 27.33 -28.42 6.68
N SER A 20 26.72 -27.23 6.68
CA SER A 20 25.30 -27.08 7.02
C SER A 20 24.48 -28.01 6.13
N ALA A 21 23.56 -28.79 6.70
CA ALA A 21 22.69 -29.66 5.91
C ALA A 21 21.90 -28.81 4.88
N PRO A 22 21.77 -29.25 3.62
CA PRO A 22 20.78 -28.67 2.72
C PRO A 22 19.40 -28.96 3.32
N GLY A 23 18.71 -27.96 3.87
CA GLY A 23 17.40 -28.19 4.48
C GLY A 23 16.87 -27.09 5.38
N ASP A 24 17.73 -26.27 5.99
CA ASP A 24 17.26 -25.25 6.92
C ASP A 24 17.28 -23.86 6.25
N THR A 25 16.16 -23.49 5.60
CA THR A 25 15.97 -22.15 5.03
C THR A 25 14.86 -21.40 5.76
N SER A 26 15.14 -20.17 6.16
CA SER A 26 14.16 -19.19 6.64
C SER A 26 14.14 -18.02 5.67
N THR A 27 13.01 -17.81 5.01
CA THR A 27 12.79 -16.70 4.07
C THR A 27 11.88 -15.67 4.73
N GLY A 28 12.18 -14.39 4.52
CA GLY A 28 11.39 -13.28 5.02
C GLY A 28 11.74 -12.01 4.27
N SER A 29 11.03 -10.92 4.55
CA SER A 29 11.15 -9.65 3.84
C SER A 29 11.40 -8.51 4.81
N VAL A 30 12.23 -7.55 4.40
CA VAL A 30 12.35 -6.24 5.04
C VAL A 30 11.80 -5.22 4.05
N VAL A 31 10.86 -4.42 4.52
CA VAL A 31 10.03 -3.56 3.69
C VAL A 31 10.37 -2.10 3.97
N PHE A 32 10.46 -1.31 2.89
CA PHE A 32 10.60 0.14 2.94
C PHE A 32 9.64 0.75 1.90
N SER A 33 8.49 1.27 2.34
CA SER A 33 7.58 2.06 1.50
C SER A 33 7.91 3.55 1.58
N GLY A 34 7.65 4.23 0.48
CA GLY A 34 7.57 5.68 0.43
C GLY A 34 6.73 6.11 -0.76
N PHE A 35 5.67 6.87 -0.51
CA PHE A 35 4.90 7.59 -1.51
C PHE A 35 4.84 9.04 -1.04
N VAL A 36 4.88 9.99 -1.97
CA VAL A 36 4.69 11.42 -1.65
C VAL A 36 3.25 11.76 -2.01
N PRO A 37 2.31 11.67 -1.06
CA PRO A 37 0.94 12.05 -1.31
C PRO A 37 0.77 13.58 -1.22
N GLY A 38 -0.29 14.08 -1.82
CA GLY A 38 -0.67 15.47 -1.73
C GLY A 38 -1.64 15.88 -2.81
N PHE A 39 -2.18 17.08 -2.67
CA PHE A 39 -3.03 17.71 -3.66
C PHE A 39 -2.37 19.00 -4.14
N VAL A 40 -2.54 19.30 -5.43
CA VAL A 40 -2.11 20.57 -6.01
C VAL A 40 -3.39 21.32 -6.40
N SER A 41 -3.53 22.55 -5.90
CA SER A 41 -4.63 23.42 -6.31
C SER A 41 -4.50 23.83 -7.77
N ASN A 42 -5.61 23.83 -8.51
CA ASN A 42 -5.70 24.45 -9.82
C ASN A 42 -6.96 25.33 -9.87
N GLY A 43 -6.85 26.55 -9.33
CA GLY A 43 -7.96 27.49 -9.19
C GLY A 43 -8.36 27.69 -7.73
N ASP A 44 -9.67 27.82 -7.50
CA ASP A 44 -10.22 28.34 -6.24
C ASP A 44 -10.47 27.27 -5.16
N ILE A 45 -9.91 26.07 -5.33
CA ILE A 45 -10.08 24.94 -4.41
C ILE A 45 -8.72 24.32 -4.04
N LEU A 46 -8.54 24.01 -2.76
CA LEU A 46 -7.43 23.21 -2.26
C LEU A 46 -7.98 22.08 -1.39
N VAL A 47 -7.47 20.87 -1.60
CA VAL A 47 -7.77 19.72 -0.76
C VAL A 47 -6.67 19.59 0.29
N THR A 48 -7.08 19.41 1.54
CA THR A 48 -6.19 19.20 2.68
C THR A 48 -6.58 17.93 3.43
N GLY A 49 -5.72 17.48 4.35
CA GLY A 49 -6.10 16.49 5.34
C GLY A 49 -6.85 17.10 6.52
N ALA A 50 -7.28 16.26 7.47
CA ALA A 50 -8.07 16.69 8.63
C ALA A 50 -7.60 18.00 9.29
N GLY A 51 -8.55 18.92 9.49
CA GLY A 51 -8.30 20.21 10.14
C GLY A 51 -7.47 21.19 9.31
N GLY A 52 -7.55 21.12 7.97
CA GLY A 52 -6.79 22.01 7.08
C GLY A 52 -5.31 21.64 6.91
N SER A 53 -4.91 20.41 7.22
CA SER A 53 -3.49 20.02 7.23
C SER A 53 -2.94 19.76 5.82
N GLU A 54 -1.87 20.46 5.44
CA GLU A 54 -1.12 20.20 4.19
C GLU A 54 0.06 19.22 4.36
N ASP A 55 0.31 18.71 5.58
CA ASP A 55 1.35 17.70 5.82
C ASP A 55 1.08 16.43 4.99
N PRO A 56 2.05 15.93 4.21
CA PRO A 56 1.94 14.68 3.47
C PRO A 56 1.42 13.49 4.30
N ALA A 57 1.77 13.41 5.59
CA ALA A 57 1.33 12.34 6.48
C ALA A 57 -0.20 12.32 6.70
N SER A 58 -0.87 13.45 6.49
CA SER A 58 -2.33 13.56 6.62
C SER A 58 -3.09 12.93 5.46
N PHE A 59 -2.42 12.66 4.34
CA PHE A 59 -2.97 11.95 3.18
C PHE A 59 -2.66 10.44 3.19
N VAL A 60 -2.10 9.92 4.29
CA VAL A 60 -1.69 8.50 4.41
C VAL A 60 -2.64 7.72 5.30
N GLY A 61 -3.29 6.73 4.70
CA GLY A 61 -4.10 5.72 5.37
C GLY A 61 -3.26 4.53 5.84
N THR A 62 -3.90 3.55 6.47
CA THR A 62 -3.24 2.30 6.87
C THR A 62 -4.11 1.12 6.48
N LEU A 63 -3.49 0.05 5.99
CA LEU A 63 -4.14 -1.19 5.60
C LEU A 63 -3.78 -2.30 6.59
N GLN A 64 -4.76 -3.13 6.92
CA GLN A 64 -4.52 -4.49 7.39
C GLN A 64 -4.55 -5.40 6.16
N VAL A 65 -3.44 -6.08 5.90
CA VAL A 65 -3.32 -7.03 4.78
C VAL A 65 -3.23 -8.44 5.33
N ASN A 66 -4.00 -9.34 4.76
CA ASN A 66 -4.02 -10.75 5.10
C ASN A 66 -3.07 -11.54 4.20
N ALA A 67 -2.71 -12.75 4.63
CA ALA A 67 -1.79 -13.61 3.89
C ALA A 67 -2.29 -14.03 2.49
N ASP A 68 -3.60 -13.93 2.26
CA ASP A 68 -4.26 -14.25 0.98
C ASP A 68 -4.38 -13.04 0.03
N GLY A 69 -3.84 -11.88 0.39
CA GLY A 69 -3.91 -10.66 -0.41
C GLY A 69 -5.21 -9.88 -0.25
N THR A 70 -6.16 -10.33 0.57
CA THR A 70 -7.27 -9.48 1.00
C THR A 70 -6.75 -8.37 1.93
N PHE A 71 -7.38 -7.20 1.87
CA PHE A 71 -7.00 -6.08 2.74
C PHE A 71 -8.16 -5.15 3.02
N ALA A 72 -8.10 -4.50 4.17
CA ALA A 72 -9.05 -3.47 4.57
C ALA A 72 -8.33 -2.29 5.20
N THR A 73 -8.89 -1.11 5.03
CA THR A 73 -8.40 0.11 5.67
C THR A 73 -8.65 0.07 7.18
N THR A 74 -7.60 0.26 7.98
CA THR A 74 -7.68 0.41 9.45
C THR A 74 -7.66 1.87 9.89
N LYS A 75 -7.04 2.74 9.07
CA LYS A 75 -7.06 4.20 9.24
C LYS A 75 -7.45 4.84 7.92
N ALA A 76 -8.67 5.38 7.87
CA ALA A 76 -9.17 6.13 6.72
C ALA A 76 -8.42 7.47 6.55
N VAL A 77 -8.41 7.97 5.33
CA VAL A 77 -7.86 9.29 5.00
C VAL A 77 -9.01 10.30 5.02
N VAL A 78 -8.90 11.31 5.88
CA VAL A 78 -9.85 12.43 5.89
C VAL A 78 -9.36 13.45 4.87
N LEU A 79 -10.22 13.79 3.90
CA LEU A 79 -9.95 14.85 2.93
C LEU A 79 -10.98 15.96 3.11
N GLU A 80 -10.50 17.19 3.17
CA GLU A 80 -11.30 18.41 3.33
C GLU A 80 -11.07 19.32 2.12
N ALA A 81 -12.16 19.75 1.48
CA ALA A 81 -12.14 20.73 0.41
C ALA A 81 -12.31 22.15 0.98
N HIS A 82 -11.41 23.05 0.61
CA HIS A 82 -11.43 24.43 1.04
C HIS A 82 -11.45 25.39 -0.13
N ASP A 83 -12.12 26.52 0.05
CA ASP A 83 -11.89 27.68 -0.81
C ASP A 83 -10.42 28.09 -0.74
N TYR A 84 -9.80 28.38 -1.87
CA TYR A 84 -8.37 28.70 -1.92
C TYR A 84 -8.09 29.87 -2.85
N THR A 85 -7.45 30.91 -2.35
CA THR A 85 -7.14 32.12 -3.14
C THR A 85 -5.68 32.18 -3.58
N GLY A 86 -5.02 31.03 -3.73
CA GLY A 86 -3.62 30.94 -4.15
C GLY A 86 -2.58 31.26 -3.07
N ALA A 87 -3.02 31.70 -1.88
CA ALA A 87 -2.15 32.02 -0.74
C ALA A 87 -2.81 31.84 0.64
N VAL A 88 -4.14 31.68 0.70
CA VAL A 88 -4.90 31.61 1.95
C VAL A 88 -5.87 30.44 1.85
N LEU A 89 -5.76 29.51 2.81
CA LEU A 89 -6.75 28.47 3.05
C LEU A 89 -8.02 29.10 3.61
N GLY A 90 -9.13 28.94 2.90
CA GLY A 90 -10.43 29.46 3.25
C GLY A 90 -11.27 28.50 4.08
N ALA A 91 -12.57 28.78 4.12
CA ALA A 91 -13.55 27.90 4.77
C ALA A 91 -13.72 26.59 3.99
N LEU A 92 -14.28 25.59 4.67
CA LEU A 92 -14.76 24.37 4.03
C LEU A 92 -15.79 24.71 2.94
N THR A 93 -15.63 24.08 1.79
CA THR A 93 -16.46 24.32 0.61
C THR A 93 -16.93 22.99 0.03
N PRO A 94 -18.19 22.84 -0.37
CA PRO A 94 -18.65 21.60 -0.98
C PRO A 94 -17.87 21.28 -2.26
N ALA A 95 -17.53 20.00 -2.44
CA ALA A 95 -16.87 19.50 -3.64
C ALA A 95 -17.54 18.23 -4.16
N ASN A 96 -17.42 18.04 -5.47
CA ASN A 96 -17.66 16.77 -6.14
C ASN A 96 -16.35 15.96 -6.11
N TRP A 97 -16.40 14.78 -5.50
CA TRP A 97 -15.25 13.91 -5.30
C TRP A 97 -15.24 12.79 -6.33
N THR A 98 -14.22 12.78 -7.20
CA THR A 98 -14.08 11.76 -8.25
C THR A 98 -12.82 10.95 -8.02
N VAL A 99 -12.95 9.62 -8.02
CA VAL A 99 -11.79 8.71 -8.10
C VAL A 99 -11.38 8.63 -9.57
N SER A 100 -10.17 9.07 -9.91
CA SER A 100 -9.68 9.00 -11.30
C SER A 100 -8.94 7.70 -11.61
N GLN A 101 -8.23 7.15 -10.61
CA GLN A 101 -7.44 5.95 -10.79
C GLN A 101 -7.20 5.25 -9.45
N VAL A 102 -7.11 3.93 -9.49
CA VAL A 102 -6.62 3.09 -8.39
C VAL A 102 -5.49 2.23 -8.92
N ASN A 103 -4.36 2.20 -8.20
CA ASN A 103 -3.21 1.38 -8.54
C ASN A 103 -2.73 0.61 -7.31
N VAL A 104 -2.37 -0.66 -7.50
CA VAL A 104 -1.81 -1.49 -6.43
C VAL A 104 -0.40 -1.92 -6.74
N LEU A 105 0.44 -1.87 -5.73
CA LEU A 105 1.80 -2.39 -5.73
C LEU A 105 1.92 -3.47 -4.66
N PRO A 106 2.79 -4.48 -4.86
CA PRO A 106 3.62 -4.73 -6.04
C PRO A 106 2.82 -5.21 -7.25
N ALA A 107 3.45 -5.33 -8.43
CA ALA A 107 2.81 -5.81 -9.64
C ALA A 107 2.21 -7.23 -9.53
N SER A 108 2.70 -8.05 -8.58
CA SER A 108 2.08 -9.34 -8.27
C SER A 108 0.65 -9.18 -7.73
N MET A 109 0.30 -8.06 -7.10
CA MET A 109 -1.08 -7.75 -6.68
C MET A 109 -1.99 -7.26 -7.82
N GLY A 110 -1.51 -7.26 -9.07
CA GLY A 110 -2.28 -6.75 -10.22
C GLY A 110 -3.59 -7.51 -10.48
N GLU A 111 -3.68 -8.79 -10.08
CA GLU A 111 -4.90 -9.59 -10.22
C GLU A 111 -6.07 -9.04 -9.39
N VAL A 112 -5.80 -8.54 -8.17
CA VAL A 112 -6.87 -8.10 -7.26
C VAL A 112 -7.31 -6.65 -7.50
N GLN A 113 -6.55 -5.88 -8.29
CA GLN A 113 -6.86 -4.47 -8.60
C GLN A 113 -8.30 -4.23 -9.11
N PRO A 114 -8.89 -5.07 -9.98
CA PRO A 114 -10.28 -4.89 -10.43
C PRO A 114 -11.33 -5.11 -9.35
N ASN A 115 -10.97 -5.72 -8.22
CA ASN A 115 -11.89 -6.03 -7.12
C ASN A 115 -11.84 -5.00 -5.98
N ILE A 116 -11.03 -3.95 -6.14
CA ILE A 116 -10.89 -2.94 -5.10
C ILE A 116 -12.12 -2.07 -5.06
N VAL A 117 -12.63 -1.92 -3.85
CA VAL A 117 -13.65 -0.94 -3.51
C VAL A 117 -12.96 0.29 -2.93
N VAL A 118 -13.35 1.46 -3.42
CA VAL A 118 -13.00 2.76 -2.84
C VAL A 118 -14.27 3.35 -2.27
N GLY A 119 -14.29 3.70 -0.99
CA GLY A 119 -15.50 4.22 -0.34
C GLY A 119 -15.25 5.44 0.53
N ASP A 120 -16.36 6.06 0.92
CA ASP A 120 -16.42 7.15 1.89
C ASP A 120 -17.22 6.71 3.12
N ASN A 121 -16.57 6.65 4.28
CA ASN A 121 -17.20 6.25 5.53
C ASN A 121 -18.28 7.24 6.03
N LEU A 122 -18.26 8.50 5.58
CA LEU A 122 -19.26 9.49 6.01
C LEU A 122 -20.61 9.27 5.32
N SER A 123 -20.60 9.05 4.01
CA SER A 123 -21.80 8.83 3.22
C SER A 123 -22.18 7.35 3.04
N ALA A 124 -21.28 6.42 3.37
CA ALA A 124 -21.39 5.00 3.05
C ALA A 124 -21.52 4.73 1.53
N THR A 125 -20.99 5.64 0.70
CA THR A 125 -20.89 5.44 -0.75
C THR A 125 -19.67 4.59 -1.06
N GLU A 126 -19.84 3.57 -1.90
CA GLU A 126 -18.77 2.70 -2.38
C GLU A 126 -18.71 2.74 -3.92
N LEU A 127 -17.50 2.76 -4.45
CA LEU A 127 -17.19 2.70 -5.87
C LEU A 127 -16.36 1.45 -6.16
N THR A 128 -16.78 0.70 -7.16
CA THR A 128 -16.05 -0.42 -7.73
C THR A 128 -15.19 0.01 -8.92
N ALA A 129 -14.44 -0.92 -9.49
CA ALA A 129 -13.69 -0.67 -10.71
C ALA A 129 -14.50 -0.16 -11.90
N ALA A 130 -15.73 -0.61 -12.04
CA ALA A 130 -16.60 -0.09 -13.08
C ALA A 130 -16.94 1.39 -12.87
N ASP A 131 -17.12 1.79 -11.61
CA ASP A 131 -17.60 3.12 -11.25
C ASP A 131 -16.53 4.19 -11.46
N TYR A 132 -15.30 3.95 -10.98
CA TYR A 132 -14.22 4.91 -11.15
C TYR A 132 -13.70 4.97 -12.61
N LEU A 133 -13.79 3.88 -13.39
CA LEU A 133 -13.53 3.91 -14.83
C LEU A 133 -14.59 4.72 -15.61
N ALA A 134 -15.79 4.85 -15.04
CA ALA A 134 -16.85 5.69 -15.57
C ALA A 134 -16.83 7.12 -15.00
N SER A 135 -15.81 7.48 -14.21
CA SER A 135 -15.71 8.77 -13.50
C SER A 135 -16.92 9.06 -12.61
N THR A 136 -17.50 8.01 -12.01
CA THR A 136 -18.59 8.15 -11.04
C THR A 136 -18.07 8.82 -9.79
N GLN A 137 -18.86 9.76 -9.26
CA GLN A 137 -18.50 10.54 -8.07
C GLN A 137 -18.89 9.79 -6.79
N LEU A 138 -18.07 9.97 -5.75
CA LEU A 138 -18.52 9.76 -4.37
C LEU A 138 -19.58 10.82 -4.01
N SER A 139 -20.22 10.66 -2.85
CA SER A 139 -21.16 11.67 -2.37
C SER A 139 -20.51 13.05 -2.31
N ALA A 140 -21.23 14.06 -2.80
CA ALA A 140 -20.81 15.45 -2.71
C ALA A 140 -20.79 15.90 -1.25
N GLY A 141 -19.79 16.71 -0.90
CA GLY A 141 -19.58 17.18 0.46
C GLY A 141 -18.30 18.01 0.57
N ASP A 142 -18.13 18.72 1.68
CA ASP A 142 -16.88 19.41 1.97
C ASP A 142 -15.79 18.49 2.54
N THR A 143 -16.20 17.33 3.06
CA THR A 143 -15.34 16.36 3.74
C THR A 143 -15.68 14.94 3.29
N ILE A 144 -14.67 14.10 3.08
CA ILE A 144 -14.82 12.65 2.90
C ILE A 144 -13.86 11.88 3.81
N GLN A 145 -14.25 10.66 4.19
CA GLN A 145 -13.40 9.71 4.90
C GLN A 145 -13.11 8.52 3.98
N LEU A 146 -12.09 8.70 3.14
CA LEU A 146 -11.70 7.76 2.11
C LEU A 146 -11.13 6.47 2.71
N TYR A 147 -11.64 5.34 2.24
CA TYR A 147 -11.07 4.02 2.51
C TYR A 147 -10.99 3.19 1.23
N VAL A 148 -10.15 2.16 1.29
CA VAL A 148 -10.08 1.10 0.30
C VAL A 148 -10.22 -0.28 0.94
N ALA A 149 -10.78 -1.22 0.20
CA ALA A 149 -10.88 -2.61 0.61
C ALA A 149 -10.79 -3.54 -0.60
N ASN A 150 -10.36 -4.77 -0.36
CA ASN A 150 -10.44 -5.89 -1.28
C ASN A 150 -10.74 -7.15 -0.49
N ASP A 151 -11.91 -7.75 -0.74
CA ASP A 151 -12.35 -9.00 -0.13
C ASP A 151 -12.14 -10.22 -1.03
N THR A 152 -11.53 -10.02 -2.21
CA THR A 152 -11.20 -11.11 -3.14
C THR A 152 -9.75 -11.54 -2.95
N ALA A 153 -9.56 -12.78 -2.52
CA ALA A 153 -8.22 -13.36 -2.38
C ALA A 153 -7.46 -13.40 -3.71
N HIS A 154 -6.14 -13.23 -3.64
CA HIS A 154 -5.22 -13.45 -4.74
C HIS A 154 -5.24 -14.93 -5.16
N SER A 155 -5.17 -15.26 -6.46
CA SER A 155 -5.25 -16.66 -6.91
C SER A 155 -4.02 -17.49 -6.52
N THR A 156 -2.86 -16.85 -6.34
CA THR A 156 -1.62 -17.45 -5.84
C THR A 156 -1.08 -16.70 -4.62
N PRO A 157 -1.63 -16.89 -3.41
CA PRO A 157 -1.18 -16.16 -2.21
C PRO A 157 0.32 -16.27 -1.89
N ASP A 158 0.94 -17.39 -2.25
CA ASP A 158 2.35 -17.64 -1.95
C ASP A 158 3.31 -16.69 -2.69
N ASP A 159 2.90 -16.07 -3.80
CA ASP A 159 3.74 -15.14 -4.57
C ASP A 159 3.76 -13.70 -4.01
N ILE A 160 2.81 -13.36 -3.14
CA ILE A 160 2.70 -12.08 -2.43
C ILE A 160 3.05 -12.19 -0.95
N ALA A 161 3.29 -13.40 -0.44
CA ALA A 161 3.65 -13.62 0.95
C ALA A 161 4.90 -12.82 1.34
N GLY A 162 4.79 -12.01 2.40
CA GLY A 162 5.87 -11.15 2.87
C GLY A 162 6.13 -9.91 2.00
N THR A 163 5.29 -9.62 1.00
CA THR A 163 5.38 -8.36 0.25
C THR A 163 4.57 -7.25 0.92
N GLU A 164 4.97 -6.01 0.66
CA GLU A 164 4.20 -4.85 1.10
C GLU A 164 3.16 -4.47 0.08
N VAL A 165 1.91 -4.33 0.51
CA VAL A 165 0.84 -3.85 -0.36
C VAL A 165 0.66 -2.35 -0.19
N ILE A 166 0.76 -1.63 -1.30
CA ILE A 166 0.48 -0.20 -1.37
C ILE A 166 -0.68 0.00 -2.34
N VAL A 167 -1.73 0.67 -1.89
CA VAL A 167 -2.85 1.09 -2.74
C VAL A 167 -2.78 2.60 -2.88
N ASN A 168 -2.62 3.07 -4.12
CA ASN A 168 -2.72 4.48 -4.46
C ASN A 168 -4.10 4.77 -5.05
N VAL A 169 -4.73 5.84 -4.59
CA VAL A 169 -6.00 6.33 -5.11
C VAL A 169 -5.81 7.76 -5.56
N ASP A 170 -5.91 7.99 -6.86
CA ASP A 170 -5.85 9.33 -7.43
C ASP A 170 -7.25 9.94 -7.38
N MET A 171 -7.34 11.13 -6.80
CA MET A 171 -8.59 11.83 -6.51
C MET A 171 -8.62 13.18 -7.20
N ILE A 172 -9.80 13.57 -7.67
CA ILE A 172 -10.09 14.90 -8.21
C ILE A 172 -11.27 15.49 -7.41
N ALA A 173 -11.06 16.66 -6.83
CA ALA A 173 -12.11 17.47 -6.23
C ALA A 173 -12.42 18.68 -7.12
N THR A 174 -13.70 18.88 -7.45
CA THR A 174 -14.15 20.04 -8.23
C THR A 174 -15.30 20.74 -7.52
N LEU A 175 -15.39 22.06 -7.65
CA LEU A 175 -16.57 22.80 -7.20
C LEU A 175 -17.85 22.28 -7.90
N PRO A 176 -19.00 22.29 -7.22
CA PRO A 176 -20.29 21.85 -7.76
C PRO A 176 -20.83 22.72 -8.90
#